data_AF-A0A1Q6XAQ1-F1
#
_entry.id   AF-A0A1Q6XAQ1-F1
#
_cell.length_a   1.000
_cell.length_b   1.000
_cell.length_c   1.000
_cell.angle_alpha   90.00
_cell.angle_beta   90.00
_cell.angle_gamma   90.00
#
_symmetry.space_group_name_H-M   'P 1'
#
loop_
_entity.id
_entity.type
_entity.pdbx_description
1 polymer ?
#
loop_
_entity_poly.entity_id
_entity_poly.type
_entity_poly.pdbx_seq_one_letter_code
_entity_poly.pdbx_strand_id
1 'polypeptide(L)'
;MGTTSPAIVNDLLKTQLGFKGLVVTDALDMAGLTRLYAANIGRAAVDAFKAGNDLLLIPADLDASYQAVLAASRSGEIPQSQLDASVLKILKAKASLNLQKARLVNVEALSNLIGEPANLALGQQMADDAVTLVRDNGKLLPLKQMGTVNPGLPYQRVDEVRNRLVVIIFTDDVRTEAGRMLERQIRSRVPDANVIYVDPRIAAALSDDVLRAVDQARRWTSELGRLGRCDRHAATKASGPRRTKDRSVGDGQSVCGAGFPRHAKLYLCVF
;
A
#
# COMPACT_ATOMS: atom_id res chain seq x y z
N MET A 1 -23.69 -13.51 8.12
CA MET A 1 -22.30 -13.17 8.54
C MET A 1 -21.49 -14.46 8.44
N GLY A 2 -20.27 -14.44 7.90
CA GLY A 2 -19.52 -15.67 7.57
C GLY A 2 -19.20 -16.53 8.80
N THR A 3 -18.83 -15.88 9.90
CA THR A 3 -18.37 -16.52 11.14
C THR A 3 -19.41 -17.42 11.80
N THR A 4 -20.71 -17.08 11.72
CA THR A 4 -21.80 -17.83 12.37
C THR A 4 -22.64 -18.66 11.39
N SER A 5 -22.18 -18.84 10.15
CA SER A 5 -22.93 -19.55 9.10
C SER A 5 -22.42 -20.98 8.89
N PRO A 6 -23.21 -22.03 9.22
CA PRO A 6 -22.85 -23.42 8.94
C PRO A 6 -22.70 -23.70 7.44
N ALA A 7 -23.49 -23.05 6.60
CA ALA A 7 -23.41 -23.21 5.14
C ALA A 7 -22.04 -22.82 4.58
N ILE A 8 -21.39 -21.81 5.18
CA ILE A 8 -20.06 -21.34 4.75
C ILE A 8 -18.96 -22.19 5.39
N VAL A 9 -19.01 -22.36 6.71
CA VAL A 9 -17.90 -22.98 7.45
C VAL A 9 -17.95 -24.51 7.38
N ASN A 10 -19.11 -25.12 7.59
CA ASN A 10 -19.24 -26.57 7.58
C ASN A 10 -19.44 -27.11 6.16
N ASP A 11 -20.43 -26.58 5.44
CA ASP A 11 -20.86 -27.21 4.19
C ASP A 11 -19.89 -26.87 3.05
N LEU A 12 -19.55 -25.59 2.86
CA LEU A 12 -18.60 -25.20 1.83
C LEU A 12 -17.16 -25.55 2.21
N LEU A 13 -16.62 -24.99 3.30
CA LEU A 13 -15.19 -25.13 3.63
C LEU A 13 -14.80 -26.55 4.06
N LYS A 14 -15.48 -27.13 5.04
CA LYS A 14 -15.09 -28.45 5.58
C LYS A 14 -15.54 -29.61 4.70
N THR A 15 -16.74 -29.52 4.11
CA THR A 15 -17.33 -30.62 3.33
C THR A 15 -16.97 -30.54 1.85
N GLN A 16 -17.39 -29.49 1.14
CA GLN A 16 -17.18 -29.38 -0.32
C GLN A 16 -15.71 -29.17 -0.70
N LEU A 17 -15.00 -28.25 -0.01
CA LEU A 17 -13.56 -28.00 -0.24
C LEU A 17 -12.67 -29.01 0.50
N GLY A 18 -13.23 -29.84 1.37
CA GLY A 18 -12.51 -30.89 2.08
C GLY A 18 -11.48 -30.39 3.08
N PHE A 19 -11.56 -29.14 3.57
CA PHE A 19 -10.57 -28.58 4.48
C PHE A 19 -10.53 -29.34 5.82
N LYS A 20 -9.34 -29.83 6.20
CA LYS A 20 -9.11 -30.61 7.44
C LYS A 20 -8.30 -29.87 8.51
N GLY A 21 -7.87 -28.65 8.22
CA GLY A 21 -7.10 -27.84 9.15
C GLY A 21 -7.94 -27.24 10.30
N LEU A 22 -7.30 -26.34 11.04
CA LEU A 22 -7.91 -25.58 12.13
C LEU A 22 -8.66 -24.37 11.56
N VAL A 23 -9.94 -24.22 11.92
CA VAL A 23 -10.75 -23.04 11.57
C VAL A 23 -10.76 -22.09 12.76
N VAL A 24 -10.29 -20.86 12.54
CA VAL A 24 -10.20 -19.82 13.56
C VAL A 24 -11.05 -18.64 13.13
N THR A 25 -11.85 -18.09 14.05
CA THR A 25 -12.62 -16.88 13.75
C THR A 25 -11.71 -15.65 13.67
N ASP A 26 -12.16 -14.62 12.96
CA ASP A 26 -11.68 -13.26 13.22
C ASP A 26 -12.22 -12.76 14.58
N ALA A 27 -11.85 -11.55 14.97
CA ALA A 27 -12.24 -10.91 16.22
C ALA A 27 -13.76 -10.83 16.35
N LEU A 28 -14.30 -11.52 17.36
CA LEU A 28 -15.74 -11.59 17.63
C LEU A 28 -16.28 -10.30 18.26
N ASP A 29 -15.42 -9.42 18.76
CA ASP A 29 -15.76 -8.08 19.25
C ASP A 29 -16.04 -7.06 18.15
N MET A 30 -15.83 -7.42 16.89
CA MET A 30 -16.07 -6.52 15.76
C MET A 30 -17.52 -6.00 15.73
N ALA A 31 -17.66 -4.70 15.45
CA ALA A 31 -18.97 -4.01 15.44
C ALA A 31 -20.01 -4.67 14.51
N GLY A 32 -19.56 -5.31 13.43
CA GLY A 32 -20.45 -6.01 12.50
C GLY A 32 -21.13 -7.25 13.11
N LEU A 33 -20.46 -7.94 14.04
CA LEU A 33 -21.01 -9.11 14.72
C LEU A 33 -21.73 -8.72 16.01
N THR A 34 -21.12 -7.86 16.83
CA THR A 34 -21.69 -7.46 18.13
C THR A 34 -23.04 -6.77 18.00
N ARG A 35 -23.30 -6.02 16.91
CA ARG A 35 -24.63 -5.45 16.62
C ARG A 35 -25.70 -6.51 16.38
N LEU A 36 -25.36 -7.64 15.75
CA LEU A 36 -26.30 -8.74 15.50
C LEU A 36 -26.64 -9.49 16.79
N TYR A 37 -25.71 -9.50 17.75
CA TYR A 37 -25.81 -10.21 19.02
C TYR A 37 -25.97 -9.26 20.21
N ALA A 38 -26.41 -8.02 19.98
CA ALA A 38 -26.48 -7.00 21.04
C ALA A 38 -27.39 -7.41 22.21
N ALA A 39 -28.43 -8.21 21.95
CA ALA A 39 -29.32 -8.74 22.97
C ALA A 39 -28.73 -9.93 23.77
N ASN A 40 -27.70 -10.60 23.25
CA ASN A 40 -27.04 -11.72 23.92
C ASN A 40 -25.63 -11.92 23.38
N ILE A 41 -24.66 -11.25 24.02
CA ILE A 41 -23.26 -11.22 23.59
C ILE A 41 -22.65 -12.63 23.60
N GLY A 42 -22.95 -13.45 24.61
CA GLY A 42 -22.42 -14.81 24.72
C GLY A 42 -22.94 -15.77 23.64
N ARG A 43 -24.11 -15.49 23.05
CA ARG A 43 -24.69 -16.31 21.99
C ARG A 43 -23.83 -16.32 20.72
N ALA A 44 -23.13 -15.22 20.44
CA ALA A 44 -22.23 -15.13 19.27
C ALA A 44 -21.17 -16.25 19.28
N ALA A 45 -20.59 -16.55 20.45
CA ALA A 45 -19.59 -17.59 20.60
C ALA A 45 -20.17 -19.00 20.38
N VAL A 46 -21.37 -19.26 20.89
CA VAL A 46 -22.08 -20.54 20.69
C VAL A 46 -22.39 -20.76 19.22
N ASP A 47 -22.99 -19.76 18.54
CA ASP A 47 -23.35 -19.88 17.13
C ASP A 47 -22.10 -19.98 16.23
N ALA A 48 -21.03 -19.25 16.54
CA ALA A 48 -19.76 -19.39 15.83
C ALA A 48 -19.18 -20.79 16.00
N PHE A 49 -19.18 -21.36 17.20
CA PHE A 49 -18.70 -22.72 17.42
C PHE A 49 -19.55 -23.75 16.67
N LYS A 50 -20.88 -23.62 16.76
CA LYS A 50 -21.85 -24.51 16.06
C LYS A 50 -21.72 -24.44 14.54
N ALA A 51 -21.40 -23.27 13.98
CA ALA A 51 -21.10 -23.13 12.55
C ALA A 51 -19.90 -23.99 12.10
N GLY A 52 -19.06 -24.42 13.04
CA GLY A 52 -17.91 -25.28 12.78
C GLY A 52 -16.58 -24.57 12.96
N ASN A 53 -16.51 -23.45 13.67
CA ASN A 53 -15.22 -22.87 14.04
C ASN A 53 -14.59 -23.69 15.18
N ASP A 54 -13.28 -23.89 15.11
CA ASP A 54 -12.54 -24.69 16.09
C ASP A 54 -11.95 -23.78 17.20
N LEU A 55 -11.57 -22.54 16.89
CA LEU A 55 -11.06 -21.54 17.84
C LEU A 55 -11.74 -20.18 17.67
N LEU A 56 -12.15 -19.58 18.79
CA LEU A 56 -12.86 -18.30 18.85
C LEU A 56 -11.91 -17.19 19.28
N LEU A 57 -11.79 -16.14 18.47
CA LEU A 57 -10.81 -15.06 18.65
C LEU A 57 -11.48 -13.81 19.21
N ILE A 58 -10.92 -13.26 20.29
CA ILE A 58 -11.27 -11.95 20.90
C ILE A 58 -12.80 -11.76 21.01
N PRO A 59 -13.48 -12.50 21.90
CA PRO A 59 -14.89 -12.22 22.20
C PRO A 59 -15.06 -10.83 22.83
N ALA A 60 -16.18 -10.17 22.52
CA ALA A 60 -16.53 -8.87 23.12
C ALA A 60 -16.61 -8.93 24.65
N ASP A 61 -17.10 -10.05 25.18
CA ASP A 61 -17.14 -10.37 26.59
C ASP A 61 -16.71 -11.84 26.76
N LEU A 62 -15.53 -12.03 27.33
CA LEU A 62 -14.94 -13.36 27.52
C LEU A 62 -15.75 -14.21 28.50
N ASP A 63 -16.19 -13.63 29.62
CA ASP A 63 -16.89 -14.35 30.68
C ASP A 63 -18.27 -14.79 30.19
N ALA A 64 -19.03 -13.88 29.57
CA ALA A 64 -20.34 -14.20 28.99
C ALA A 64 -20.23 -15.26 27.89
N SER A 65 -19.22 -15.17 27.02
CA SER A 65 -18.97 -16.13 25.95
C SER A 65 -18.58 -17.51 26.50
N TYR A 66 -17.68 -17.55 27.49
CA TYR A 66 -17.27 -18.79 28.14
C TYR A 66 -18.44 -19.49 28.81
N GLN A 67 -19.24 -18.76 29.61
CA GLN A 67 -20.39 -19.34 30.28
C GLN A 67 -21.45 -19.83 29.29
N ALA A 68 -21.69 -19.09 28.19
CA ALA A 68 -22.62 -19.50 27.16
C ALA A 68 -22.19 -20.79 26.45
N VAL A 69 -20.91 -20.91 26.08
CA VAL A 69 -20.36 -22.14 25.46
C VAL A 69 -20.38 -23.32 26.45
N LEU A 70 -20.02 -23.08 27.72
CA LEU A 70 -20.08 -24.10 28.76
C LEU A 70 -21.52 -24.61 28.98
N ALA A 71 -22.49 -23.69 29.06
CA ALA A 71 -23.90 -24.03 29.18
C ALA A 71 -24.40 -24.82 27.96
N ALA A 72 -24.04 -24.39 26.74
CA ALA A 72 -24.40 -25.06 25.50
C ALA A 72 -23.77 -26.45 25.36
N SER A 73 -22.56 -26.65 25.88
CA SER A 73 -21.92 -27.98 25.96
C SER A 73 -22.63 -28.88 26.97
N ARG A 74 -22.93 -28.38 28.17
CA ARG A 74 -23.63 -29.15 29.22
C ARG A 74 -25.06 -29.51 28.86
N SER A 75 -25.76 -28.64 28.14
CA SER A 75 -27.13 -28.89 27.68
C SER A 75 -27.21 -29.84 26.48
N GLY A 76 -26.08 -30.12 25.82
CA GLY A 76 -26.02 -30.90 24.58
C GLY A 76 -26.37 -30.10 23.32
N GLU A 77 -26.55 -28.77 23.41
CA GLU A 77 -26.70 -27.91 22.23
C GLU A 77 -25.44 -27.97 21.34
N ILE A 78 -24.26 -28.06 21.96
CA ILE A 78 -23.01 -28.40 21.28
C ILE A 78 -22.76 -29.88 21.53
N PRO A 79 -22.76 -30.73 20.48
CA PRO A 79 -22.44 -32.14 20.63
C PRO A 79 -21.02 -32.34 21.18
N GLN A 80 -20.86 -33.22 22.16
CA GLN A 80 -19.53 -33.54 22.74
C GLN A 80 -18.54 -33.99 21.65
N SER A 81 -19.00 -34.76 20.67
CA SER A 81 -18.19 -35.20 19.53
C SER A 81 -17.65 -34.04 18.69
N GLN A 82 -18.41 -32.96 18.52
CA GLN A 82 -17.97 -31.75 17.84
C GLN A 82 -16.91 -31.02 18.67
N LEU A 83 -17.12 -30.92 19.99
CA LEU A 83 -16.15 -30.33 20.91
C LEU A 83 -14.82 -31.08 20.90
N ASP A 84 -14.87 -32.41 21.04
CA ASP A 84 -13.69 -33.28 21.06
C ASP A 84 -12.93 -33.21 19.73
N ALA A 85 -13.64 -33.15 18.60
CA ALA A 85 -13.00 -32.99 17.29
C ALA A 85 -12.24 -31.67 17.17
N SER A 86 -12.81 -30.55 17.62
CA SER A 86 -12.15 -29.24 17.64
C SER A 86 -10.94 -29.23 18.58
N VAL A 87 -11.10 -29.75 19.81
CA VAL A 87 -10.01 -29.84 20.79
C VAL A 87 -8.86 -30.71 20.27
N LEU A 88 -9.16 -31.85 19.65
CA LEU A 88 -8.14 -32.72 19.07
C LEU A 88 -7.33 -32.02 17.97
N LYS A 89 -7.96 -31.20 17.11
CA LYS A 89 -7.24 -30.40 16.11
C LYS A 89 -6.29 -29.40 16.76
N ILE A 90 -6.75 -28.69 17.79
CA ILE A 90 -5.93 -27.73 18.54
C ILE A 90 -4.72 -28.44 19.17
N LEU A 91 -4.94 -29.59 19.80
CA LEU A 91 -3.87 -30.37 20.42
C LEU A 91 -2.88 -30.90 19.37
N LYS A 92 -3.37 -31.37 18.21
CA LYS A 92 -2.50 -31.78 17.09
C LYS A 92 -1.64 -30.62 16.58
N ALA A 93 -2.22 -29.41 16.42
CA ALA A 93 -1.48 -28.22 16.00
C ALA A 93 -0.42 -27.80 17.02
N LYS A 94 -0.73 -27.87 18.32
CA LYS A 94 0.26 -27.63 19.39
C LYS A 94 1.38 -28.68 19.37
N ALA A 95 1.01 -29.94 19.14
CA ALA A 95 1.96 -31.05 19.10
C ALA A 95 2.90 -30.99 17.89
N SER A 96 2.41 -30.58 16.72
CA SER A 96 3.24 -30.44 15.50
C SER A 96 4.32 -29.37 15.64
N LEU A 97 4.11 -28.40 16.52
CA LEU A 97 5.09 -27.35 16.86
C LEU A 97 5.98 -27.73 18.05
N ASN A 98 5.88 -28.95 18.58
CA ASN A 98 6.60 -29.42 19.77
C ASN A 98 6.40 -28.54 21.02
N LEU A 99 5.29 -27.81 21.14
CA LEU A 99 5.01 -26.92 22.28
C LEU A 99 4.80 -27.68 23.61
N GLN A 100 4.61 -28.98 23.56
CA GLN A 100 4.61 -29.85 24.73
C GLN A 100 6.02 -30.06 25.31
N LYS A 101 7.08 -29.90 24.49
CA LYS A 101 8.48 -30.07 24.89
C LYS A 101 9.19 -28.73 25.12
N ALA A 102 9.01 -27.78 24.19
CA ALA A 102 9.65 -26.47 24.25
C ALA A 102 8.64 -25.39 23.86
N ARG A 103 8.28 -24.53 24.82
CA ARG A 103 7.28 -23.45 24.63
C ARG A 103 7.90 -22.09 24.43
N LEU A 104 9.16 -21.94 24.77
CA LEU A 104 9.87 -20.67 24.82
C LEU A 104 11.01 -20.68 23.81
N VAL A 105 11.36 -19.49 23.35
CA VAL A 105 12.47 -19.23 22.45
C VAL A 105 13.51 -18.37 23.15
N ASN A 106 14.77 -18.47 22.72
CA ASN A 106 15.84 -17.60 23.17
C ASN A 106 15.67 -16.22 22.50
N VAL A 107 15.35 -15.19 23.29
CA VAL A 107 15.09 -13.83 22.80
C VAL A 107 16.39 -13.11 22.48
N GLU A 108 17.47 -13.43 23.19
CA GLU A 108 18.80 -12.87 22.98
C GLU A 108 19.37 -13.23 21.60
N ALA A 109 18.97 -14.36 21.02
CA ALA A 109 19.35 -14.77 19.68
C ALA A 109 18.72 -13.92 18.56
N LEU A 110 17.65 -13.15 18.85
CA LEU A 110 16.93 -12.38 17.83
C LEU A 110 17.80 -11.31 17.15
N SER A 111 18.76 -10.73 17.88
CA SER A 111 19.68 -9.72 17.33
C SER A 111 20.52 -10.24 16.15
N ASN A 112 20.77 -11.55 16.11
CA ASN A 112 21.53 -12.20 15.05
C ASN A 112 20.64 -12.76 13.93
N LEU A 113 19.34 -12.95 14.18
CA LEU A 113 18.39 -13.55 13.24
C LEU A 113 17.54 -12.51 12.49
N ILE A 114 17.29 -11.35 13.10
CA ILE A 114 16.48 -10.28 12.54
C ILE A 114 17.38 -9.29 11.80
N GLY A 115 16.97 -8.89 10.59
CA GLY A 115 17.70 -7.87 9.82
C GLY A 115 18.95 -8.41 9.12
N GLU A 116 19.04 -9.73 8.92
CA GLU A 116 20.11 -10.31 8.10
C GLU A 116 20.18 -9.62 6.73
N PRO A 117 21.39 -9.30 6.21
CA PRO A 117 21.55 -8.62 4.93
C PRO A 117 20.81 -9.31 3.77
N ALA A 118 20.72 -10.65 3.80
CA ALA A 118 19.99 -11.42 2.80
C ALA A 118 18.48 -11.14 2.82
N ASN A 119 17.87 -11.07 4.01
CA ASN A 119 16.44 -10.76 4.17
C ASN A 119 16.14 -9.31 3.74
N LEU A 120 17.03 -8.37 4.05
CA LEU A 120 16.90 -6.98 3.61
C LEU A 120 17.01 -6.85 2.09
N ALA A 121 17.96 -7.55 1.47
CA ALA A 121 18.11 -7.55 0.01
C ALA A 121 16.88 -8.14 -0.68
N LEU A 122 16.35 -9.26 -0.17
CA LEU A 122 15.12 -9.86 -0.70
C LEU A 122 13.91 -8.92 -0.53
N GLY A 123 13.78 -8.28 0.65
CA GLY A 123 12.74 -7.29 0.90
C GLY A 123 12.83 -6.09 -0.05
N GLN A 124 14.04 -5.61 -0.35
CA GLN A 124 14.27 -4.54 -1.32
C GLN A 124 13.87 -4.98 -2.73
N GLN A 125 14.25 -6.19 -3.15
CA GLN A 125 13.87 -6.71 -4.46
C GLN A 125 12.34 -6.81 -4.61
N MET A 126 11.65 -7.34 -3.59
CA MET A 126 10.18 -7.39 -3.57
C MET A 126 9.54 -6.00 -3.65
N ALA A 127 10.14 -5.01 -2.97
CA ALA A 127 9.67 -3.63 -3.03
C ALA A 127 9.87 -3.00 -4.41
N ASP A 128 11.00 -3.27 -5.06
CA ASP A 128 11.31 -2.80 -6.42
C ASP A 128 10.32 -3.40 -7.45
N ASP A 129 10.01 -4.70 -7.33
CA ASP A 129 9.07 -5.42 -8.21
C ASP A 129 7.60 -5.01 -7.97
N ALA A 130 7.27 -4.53 -6.77
CA ALA A 130 5.91 -4.10 -6.42
C ALA A 130 5.52 -2.74 -7.04
N VAL A 131 6.49 -1.94 -7.50
CA VAL A 131 6.24 -0.61 -8.08
C VAL A 131 5.91 -0.75 -9.57
N THR A 132 4.70 -0.32 -9.95
CA THR A 132 4.28 -0.29 -11.35
C THR A 132 4.31 1.13 -11.90
N LEU A 133 5.10 1.36 -12.95
CA LEU A 133 5.07 2.60 -13.72
C LEU A 133 3.81 2.62 -14.61
N VAL A 134 2.80 3.37 -14.21
CA VAL A 134 1.54 3.50 -14.96
C VAL A 134 1.70 4.37 -16.20
N ARG A 135 2.52 5.43 -16.11
CA ARG A 135 2.68 6.40 -17.19
C ARG A 135 4.01 7.13 -17.11
N ASP A 136 4.68 7.28 -18.25
CA ASP A 136 5.86 8.13 -18.41
C ASP A 136 5.75 8.96 -19.69
N ASN A 137 5.16 10.15 -19.55
CA ASN A 137 5.07 11.10 -20.65
C ASN A 137 6.38 11.88 -20.74
N GLY A 138 7.08 11.77 -21.87
CA GLY A 138 8.34 12.49 -22.07
C GLY A 138 9.60 11.72 -21.65
N LYS A 139 9.47 10.44 -21.26
CA LYS A 139 10.59 9.56 -20.88
C LYS A 139 11.48 10.18 -19.80
N LEU A 140 10.82 10.68 -18.76
CA LEU A 140 11.49 11.36 -17.66
C LEU A 140 12.22 10.39 -16.73
N LEU A 141 11.76 9.13 -16.68
CA LEU A 141 12.35 8.08 -15.86
C LEU A 141 13.34 7.22 -16.68
N PRO A 142 14.46 6.79 -16.08
CA PRO A 142 14.93 7.10 -14.73
C PRO A 142 15.41 8.55 -14.57
N LEU A 143 15.15 9.15 -13.40
CA LEU A 143 15.60 10.52 -13.10
C LEU A 143 17.13 10.59 -13.15
N LYS A 144 17.66 11.46 -14.01
CA LYS A 144 19.07 11.80 -14.01
C LYS A 144 19.39 12.64 -12.77
N GLN A 145 20.56 12.45 -12.19
CA GLN A 145 21.03 13.32 -11.11
C GLN A 145 21.22 14.73 -11.68
N MET A 146 20.42 15.68 -11.20
CA MET A 146 20.34 17.05 -11.69
C MET A 146 19.97 17.95 -10.52
N GLY A 147 20.54 19.15 -10.43
CA GLY A 147 20.23 20.06 -9.33
C GLY A 147 21.41 20.90 -8.90
N THR A 148 21.14 21.88 -8.04
CA THR A 148 22.15 22.73 -7.41
C THR A 148 22.88 21.89 -6.36
N VAL A 149 24.03 21.30 -6.74
CA VAL A 149 24.89 20.60 -5.77
C VAL A 149 25.49 21.65 -4.83
N ASN A 150 25.43 21.43 -3.51
CA ASN A 150 26.13 22.30 -2.56
C ASN A 150 27.62 22.35 -2.95
N PRO A 151 28.19 23.52 -3.25
CA PRO A 151 29.58 23.59 -3.65
C PRO A 151 30.45 23.20 -2.43
N GLY A 152 31.34 22.22 -2.61
CA GLY A 152 32.30 21.83 -1.58
C GLY A 152 33.34 22.92 -1.28
N LEU A 153 33.46 23.92 -2.16
CA LEU A 153 34.40 25.04 -2.04
C LEU A 153 33.68 26.38 -2.35
N PRO A 154 33.97 27.46 -1.59
CA PRO A 154 33.23 28.73 -1.66
C PRO A 154 33.37 29.51 -2.99
N TYR A 155 34.22 29.09 -3.92
CA TYR A 155 34.46 29.77 -5.21
C TYR A 155 33.88 29.02 -6.42
N GLN A 156 33.28 27.85 -6.23
CA GLN A 156 32.58 27.17 -7.32
C GLN A 156 31.22 27.84 -7.56
N ARG A 157 31.05 28.46 -8.73
CA ARG A 157 29.72 28.80 -9.24
C ARG A 157 28.98 27.50 -9.52
N VAL A 158 27.82 27.34 -8.90
CA VAL A 158 26.89 26.27 -9.20
C VAL A 158 25.81 26.86 -10.09
N ASP A 159 25.51 26.21 -11.21
CA ASP A 159 24.34 26.55 -11.99
C ASP A 159 23.10 26.26 -11.13
N GLU A 160 22.44 27.30 -10.60
CA GLU A 160 21.21 27.12 -9.81
C GLU A 160 20.12 26.54 -10.72
N VAL A 161 19.66 25.33 -10.42
CA VAL A 161 18.60 24.63 -11.15
C VAL A 161 17.29 24.66 -10.37
N ARG A 162 16.90 25.84 -9.85
CA ARG A 162 15.66 25.97 -9.09
C ARG A 162 14.45 25.63 -9.96
N ASN A 163 13.54 24.80 -9.44
CA ASN A 163 12.16 24.64 -9.91
C ASN A 163 11.96 23.87 -11.24
N ARG A 164 12.86 22.96 -11.62
CA ARG A 164 12.71 22.13 -12.84
C ARG A 164 11.89 20.85 -12.68
N LEU A 165 11.71 20.36 -11.45
CA LEU A 165 11.02 19.10 -11.18
C LEU A 165 9.91 19.34 -10.15
N VAL A 166 8.67 19.12 -10.56
CA VAL A 166 7.52 19.12 -9.64
C VAL A 166 7.06 17.68 -9.43
N VAL A 167 6.99 17.30 -8.17
CA VAL A 167 6.63 15.95 -7.72
C VAL A 167 5.37 16.07 -6.88
N ILE A 168 4.28 15.50 -7.37
CA ILE A 168 3.03 15.45 -6.59
C ILE A 168 2.88 14.04 -6.05
N ILE A 169 2.84 13.92 -4.72
CA ILE A 169 2.66 12.68 -4.00
C ILE A 169 1.23 12.62 -3.47
N PHE A 170 0.41 11.72 -4.03
CA PHE A 170 -0.91 11.43 -3.51
C PHE A 170 -0.80 10.39 -2.39
N THR A 171 -1.34 10.72 -1.22
CA THR A 171 -1.36 9.85 -0.03
C THR A 171 -2.72 9.88 0.63
N ASP A 172 -3.07 8.83 1.39
CA ASP A 172 -4.33 8.79 2.15
C ASP A 172 -4.31 9.75 3.34
N ASP A 173 -3.12 10.04 3.90
CA ASP A 173 -2.94 11.00 5.00
C ASP A 173 -1.52 11.59 4.98
N VAL A 174 -1.40 12.91 4.77
CA VAL A 174 -0.10 13.61 4.71
C VAL A 174 0.67 13.65 6.03
N ARG A 175 0.01 13.32 7.14
CA ARG A 175 0.62 13.31 8.48
C ARG A 175 1.39 12.02 8.76
N THR A 176 1.32 11.06 7.86
CA THR A 176 2.03 9.78 7.97
C THR A 176 3.38 9.83 7.26
N GLU A 177 4.20 8.80 7.49
CA GLU A 177 5.48 8.60 6.79
C GLU A 177 5.30 8.12 5.33
N ALA A 178 4.06 7.92 4.87
CA ALA A 178 3.77 7.49 3.51
C ALA A 178 4.30 8.51 2.49
N GLY A 179 5.08 8.04 1.52
CA GLY A 179 5.71 8.89 0.50
C GLY A 179 7.00 9.59 0.93
N ARG A 180 7.34 9.64 2.23
CA ARG A 180 8.57 10.31 2.73
C ARG A 180 9.85 9.63 2.24
N MET A 181 9.84 8.30 2.13
CA MET A 181 10.97 7.57 1.55
C MET A 181 11.15 7.91 0.07
N LEU A 182 10.06 7.99 -0.70
CA LEU A 182 10.09 8.39 -2.10
C LEU A 182 10.61 9.83 -2.24
N GLU A 183 10.12 10.77 -1.43
CA GLU A 183 10.64 12.13 -1.37
C GLU A 183 12.16 12.16 -1.11
N ARG A 184 12.64 11.41 -0.11
CA ARG A 184 14.08 11.33 0.20
C ARG A 184 14.89 10.80 -0.99
N GLN A 185 14.39 9.78 -1.68
CA GLN A 185 15.06 9.20 -2.85
C GLN A 185 15.02 10.11 -4.08
N ILE A 186 14.00 10.96 -4.21
CA ILE A 186 13.97 11.99 -5.25
C ILE A 186 14.93 13.11 -4.90
N ARG A 187 14.90 13.62 -3.66
CA ARG A 187 15.78 14.70 -3.19
C ARG A 187 17.25 14.31 -3.18
N SER A 188 17.59 13.05 -3.01
CA SER A 188 18.98 12.58 -3.15
C SER A 188 19.51 12.69 -4.58
N ARG A 189 18.63 12.66 -5.59
CA ARG A 189 18.97 12.80 -7.02
C ARG A 189 18.75 14.23 -7.53
N VAL A 190 17.73 14.91 -7.01
CA VAL A 190 17.30 16.26 -7.36
C VAL A 190 17.00 17.06 -6.08
N PRO A 191 18.02 17.64 -5.42
CA PRO A 191 17.87 18.32 -4.11
C PRO A 191 16.81 19.43 -4.11
N ASP A 192 16.73 20.15 -5.22
CA ASP A 192 15.88 21.30 -5.52
C ASP A 192 14.50 20.92 -6.11
N ALA A 193 14.12 19.63 -6.01
CA ALA A 193 12.78 19.18 -6.39
C ALA A 193 11.69 19.84 -5.53
N ASN A 194 10.65 20.33 -6.19
CA ASN A 194 9.45 20.85 -5.53
C ASN A 194 8.47 19.68 -5.29
N VAL A 195 8.38 19.21 -4.04
CA VAL A 195 7.56 18.07 -3.66
C VAL A 195 6.31 18.55 -2.94
N ILE A 196 5.14 18.23 -3.47
CA ILE A 196 3.84 18.61 -2.93
C ILE A 196 3.08 17.34 -2.54
N TYR A 197 2.60 17.29 -1.30
CA TYR A 197 1.76 16.20 -0.81
C TYR A 197 0.29 16.57 -0.95
N VAL A 198 -0.51 15.64 -1.44
CA VAL A 198 -1.96 15.81 -1.60
C VAL A 198 -2.67 14.63 -0.95
N ASP A 199 -3.60 14.91 -0.05
CA ASP A 199 -4.55 13.92 0.48
C ASP A 199 -6.01 14.32 0.17
N PRO A 200 -6.97 13.39 0.32
CA PRO A 200 -8.38 13.66 0.01
C PRO A 200 -9.01 14.81 0.81
N ARG A 201 -8.45 15.18 1.97
CA ARG A 201 -8.98 16.22 2.86
C ARG A 201 -8.53 17.61 2.42
N ILE A 202 -7.31 17.72 1.88
CA ILE A 202 -6.68 19.01 1.51
C ILE A 202 -6.64 19.26 -0.01
N ALA A 203 -6.95 18.26 -0.84
CA ALA A 203 -6.87 18.36 -2.30
C ALA A 203 -7.58 19.57 -2.91
N ALA A 204 -8.77 19.92 -2.40
CA ALA A 204 -9.55 21.05 -2.90
C ALA A 204 -8.85 22.40 -2.65
N ALA A 205 -8.17 22.55 -1.52
CA ALA A 205 -7.49 23.79 -1.16
C ALA A 205 -6.13 23.96 -1.86
N LEU A 206 -5.47 22.85 -2.21
CA LEU A 206 -4.14 22.83 -2.83
C LEU A 206 -4.15 22.93 -4.36
N SER A 207 -5.33 22.93 -4.99
CA SER A 207 -5.43 22.90 -6.45
C SER A 207 -4.74 24.10 -7.11
N ASP A 208 -4.90 25.31 -6.57
CA ASP A 208 -4.26 26.52 -7.10
C ASP A 208 -2.73 26.52 -6.90
N ASP A 209 -2.25 25.99 -5.76
CA ASP A 209 -0.82 25.87 -5.48
C ASP A 209 -0.14 24.88 -6.40
N VAL A 210 -0.78 23.74 -6.64
CA VAL A 210 -0.30 22.71 -7.58
C VAL A 210 -0.26 23.26 -9.00
N LEU A 211 -1.32 23.95 -9.46
CA LEU A 211 -1.36 24.54 -10.80
C LEU A 211 -0.27 25.61 -10.97
N ARG A 212 -0.07 26.48 -9.97
CA ARG A 212 1.02 27.47 -9.97
C ARG A 212 2.40 26.80 -10.06
N ALA A 213 2.63 25.73 -9.30
CA ALA A 213 3.89 24.99 -9.34
C ALA A 213 4.15 24.37 -10.73
N VAL A 214 3.14 23.75 -11.33
CA VAL A 214 3.23 23.14 -12.67
C VAL A 214 3.46 24.19 -13.77
N ASP A 215 2.77 25.33 -13.71
CA ASP A 215 2.93 26.41 -14.67
C ASP A 215 4.32 27.04 -14.61
N GLN A 216 4.88 27.18 -13.41
CA GLN A 216 6.26 27.62 -13.25
C GLN A 216 7.21 26.63 -13.92
N ALA A 217 7.13 25.33 -13.63
CA ALA A 217 8.01 24.33 -14.22
C ALA A 217 7.94 24.28 -15.78
N ARG A 218 6.75 24.48 -16.35
CA ARG A 218 6.54 24.54 -17.83
C ARG A 218 7.17 25.77 -18.48
N ARG A 219 7.18 26.94 -17.82
CA ARG A 219 7.78 28.16 -18.39
C ARG A 219 9.29 28.00 -18.60
N TRP A 220 9.98 27.38 -17.64
CA TRP A 220 11.42 27.15 -17.70
C TRP A 220 11.85 26.17 -18.81
N THR A 221 11.08 25.11 -19.07
CA THR A 221 11.35 24.18 -20.17
C THR A 221 11.17 24.85 -21.54
N SER A 222 10.20 25.77 -21.67
CA SER A 222 9.99 26.56 -22.89
C SER A 222 11.09 27.60 -23.15
N GLU A 223 11.64 28.23 -22.11
CA GLU A 223 12.75 29.18 -22.22
C GLU A 223 14.07 28.49 -22.60
N LEU A 224 14.35 27.29 -22.07
CA LEU A 224 15.51 26.50 -22.49
C LEU A 224 15.42 26.03 -23.95
N GLY A 225 14.20 25.69 -24.41
CA GLY A 225 13.93 25.39 -25.82
C GLY A 225 14.11 26.59 -26.76
N ARG A 226 14.19 27.80 -26.20
CA ARG A 226 14.49 29.06 -26.89
C ARG A 226 15.99 29.37 -26.84
N LEU A 227 16.65 29.23 -25.68
CA LEU A 227 18.11 29.39 -25.56
C LEU A 227 18.89 28.35 -26.37
N GLY A 228 18.47 27.07 -26.39
CA GLY A 228 19.10 26.01 -27.20
C GLY A 228 18.90 26.14 -28.72
N ARG A 229 18.16 27.17 -29.17
CA ARG A 229 18.00 27.55 -30.58
C ARG A 229 18.84 28.78 -30.97
N CYS A 230 19.28 29.61 -30.02
CA CYS A 230 20.12 30.78 -30.32
C CYS A 230 21.58 30.43 -30.67
N ASP A 231 22.14 29.33 -30.14
CA ASP A 231 23.54 28.94 -30.42
C ASP A 231 23.74 28.10 -31.70
N ARG A 232 22.71 27.95 -32.53
CA ARG A 232 22.79 27.17 -33.79
C ARG A 232 22.64 28.00 -35.06
N HIS A 233 22.81 29.33 -35.00
CA HIS A 233 22.72 30.22 -36.18
C HIS A 233 24.01 31.01 -36.47
N ALA A 234 25.18 30.39 -36.26
CA ALA A 234 26.46 30.92 -36.73
C ALA A 234 27.38 29.82 -37.29
N ALA A 235 26.88 28.98 -38.21
CA ALA A 235 27.74 28.26 -39.14
C ALA A 235 26.92 27.76 -40.35
N THR A 236 27.48 27.98 -41.54
CA THR A 236 27.11 27.43 -42.86
C THR A 236 25.88 27.99 -43.60
N LYS A 237 26.15 29.00 -44.43
CA LYS A 237 25.51 29.21 -45.75
C LYS A 237 26.03 28.14 -46.73
N ALA A 238 25.16 27.42 -47.44
CA ALA A 238 25.22 27.20 -48.90
C ALA A 238 24.07 26.29 -49.42
N SER A 239 23.48 26.75 -50.53
CA SER A 239 22.75 26.03 -51.60
C SER A 239 21.37 25.35 -51.38
N GLY A 240 20.34 25.97 -51.98
CA GLY A 240 19.52 25.33 -53.03
C GLY A 240 18.11 24.80 -52.66
N PRO A 241 17.02 25.18 -53.36
CA PRO A 241 15.64 25.01 -52.88
C PRO A 241 14.85 23.85 -53.54
N ARG A 242 13.84 23.32 -52.83
CA ARG A 242 12.61 22.73 -53.43
C ARG A 242 11.44 22.60 -52.43
N ARG A 243 10.33 23.29 -52.79
CA ARG A 243 8.87 23.05 -52.58
C ARG A 243 8.47 21.64 -52.06
N THR A 244 7.40 21.37 -51.27
CA THR A 244 6.02 21.91 -51.11
C THR A 244 5.31 21.27 -49.87
N LYS A 245 4.31 21.98 -49.28
CA LYS A 245 3.03 21.56 -48.60
C LYS A 245 3.00 20.28 -47.72
N ASP A 246 2.34 20.20 -46.55
CA ASP A 246 0.96 20.62 -46.25
C ASP A 246 0.65 20.51 -44.72
N ARG A 247 -0.26 21.40 -44.27
CA ARG A 247 -1.31 21.26 -43.22
C ARG A 247 -0.99 20.90 -41.76
N SER A 248 -1.23 21.92 -40.93
CA SER A 248 -1.76 21.92 -39.55
C SER A 248 -3.12 21.23 -39.40
N VAL A 249 -3.34 20.49 -38.29
CA VAL A 249 -4.57 20.50 -37.44
C VAL A 249 -4.17 20.00 -36.04
N GLY A 250 -4.64 20.68 -35.00
CA GLY A 250 -4.38 20.38 -33.59
C GLY A 250 -5.50 19.59 -32.89
N ASP A 251 -5.50 19.78 -31.57
CA ASP A 251 -6.45 19.33 -30.53
C ASP A 251 -6.34 17.86 -30.13
N GLY A 252 -6.04 17.48 -28.88
CA GLY A 252 -6.35 18.13 -27.62
C GLY A 252 -7.60 17.47 -27.02
N GLN A 253 -7.44 16.40 -26.25
CA GLN A 253 -8.52 15.88 -25.41
C GLN A 253 -7.98 15.08 -24.22
N SER A 254 -8.17 15.64 -23.03
CA SER A 254 -8.11 14.97 -21.74
C SER A 254 -9.36 14.10 -21.56
N VAL A 255 -9.19 12.81 -21.31
CA VAL A 255 -10.30 11.94 -20.89
C VAL A 255 -10.00 11.47 -19.48
N CYS A 256 -10.63 12.13 -18.50
CA CYS A 256 -10.76 11.62 -17.15
C CYS A 256 -12.07 10.82 -17.08
N GLY A 257 -11.97 9.52 -16.81
CA GLY A 257 -13.14 8.66 -16.66
C GLY A 257 -12.84 7.36 -15.91
N ALA A 258 -13.66 7.15 -14.87
CA ALA A 258 -14.04 5.89 -14.22
C ALA A 258 -13.18 5.32 -13.07
N GLY A 259 -13.80 5.32 -11.87
CA GLY A 259 -13.94 4.13 -11.00
C GLY A 259 -12.71 3.68 -10.21
N PHE A 260 -12.64 4.03 -8.92
CA PHE A 260 -11.56 3.60 -8.03
C PHE A 260 -12.03 2.63 -6.94
N PRO A 261 -11.46 1.41 -6.86
CA PRO A 261 -11.61 0.54 -5.69
C PRO A 261 -10.59 0.87 -4.59
N ARG A 262 -10.96 0.52 -3.35
CA ARG A 262 -10.32 0.84 -2.06
C ARG A 262 -9.00 0.11 -1.81
N HIS A 263 -7.91 0.57 -2.41
CA HIS A 263 -6.55 0.27 -1.93
C HIS A 263 -5.71 1.54 -2.00
N ALA A 264 -4.87 1.78 -0.99
CA ALA A 264 -3.94 2.89 -0.94
C ALA A 264 -3.06 2.87 -2.20
N LYS A 265 -3.27 3.83 -3.09
CA LYS A 265 -2.51 3.94 -4.34
C LYS A 265 -1.68 5.22 -4.28
N LEU A 266 -0.36 5.06 -4.21
CA LEU A 266 0.56 6.17 -4.37
C LEU A 266 0.62 6.52 -5.85
N TYR A 267 0.09 7.69 -6.21
CA TYR A 267 0.24 8.23 -7.56
C TYR A 267 1.37 9.25 -7.55
N LEU A 268 2.28 9.09 -8.51
CA LEU A 268 3.33 10.06 -8.76
C LEU A 268 3.05 10.71 -10.11
N CYS A 269 2.64 11.97 -10.07
CA CYS A 269 2.65 12.81 -11.26
C CYS A 269 3.94 13.64 -11.23
N VAL A 270 4.82 13.36 -12.18
CA VAL A 270 6.01 14.16 -12.41
C VAL A 270 5.77 15.02 -13.64
N PHE A 271 5.96 16.32 -13.50
CA PHE A 271 5.78 17.33 -14.55
C PHE A 271 7.07 18.08 -14.82
#